data_AF-A0A1Z9JFS9-F1
#
_entry.id   AF-A0A1Z9JFS9-F1
#
_cell.length_a   1.000
_cell.length_b   1.000
_cell.length_c   1.000
_cell.angle_alpha   90.00
_cell.angle_beta   90.00
_cell.angle_gamma   90.00
#
_symmetry.space_group_name_H-M   'P 1'
#
loop_
_entity.id
_entity.type
_entity.pdbx_description
1 polymer ?
#
loop_
_entity_poly.entity_id
_entity_poly.type
_entity_poly.pdbx_seq_one_letter_code
_entity_poly.pdbx_strand_id
1 'polypeptide(L)'
;MEWRKTTSWINPNSDNASTIQSLIGHFLQDRLSPSLLDSAIKQFRQANSGVTWGQPPYEKVIESEADLDWLINHPSAYKNAVCVIEPASNVGQNYAREDVRASSNIAYLCRVIADCDSILFPLWKLGKLDQKKLDHIFETCLAVFVEGGY
;
A
#
# COMPACT_ATOMS: atom_id res chain seq x y z
N MET A 1 -7.58 15.59 -7.37
CA MET A 1 -7.01 14.42 -6.67
C MET A 1 -5.50 14.55 -6.71
N GLU A 2 -4.82 14.58 -5.56
CA GLU A 2 -3.38 14.77 -5.47
C GLU A 2 -2.65 13.44 -5.23
N TRP A 3 -2.86 12.47 -6.12
CA TRP A 3 -2.16 11.18 -6.07
C TRP A 3 -0.89 11.18 -6.88
N ARG A 4 0.15 10.52 -6.36
CA ARG A 4 1.38 10.30 -7.13
C ARG A 4 1.10 9.42 -8.33
N LYS A 5 1.73 9.76 -9.45
CA LYS A 5 1.63 9.03 -10.73
C LYS A 5 2.66 7.91 -10.88
N THR A 6 3.47 7.67 -9.84
CA THR A 6 4.44 6.58 -9.76
C THR A 6 4.30 5.88 -8.41
N THR A 7 4.72 4.61 -8.36
CA THR A 7 4.70 3.79 -7.14
C THR A 7 5.92 4.02 -6.23
N SER A 8 7.04 4.44 -6.81
CA SER A 8 8.27 4.76 -6.10
C SER A 8 8.11 5.90 -5.07
N TRP A 9 8.79 5.80 -3.92
CA TRP A 9 8.89 6.90 -2.94
C TRP A 9 10.32 7.11 -2.45
N ILE A 10 10.96 6.05 -1.95
CA ILE A 10 12.31 6.11 -1.36
C ILE A 10 13.38 5.95 -2.45
N ASN A 11 13.23 4.95 -3.32
CA ASN A 11 14.14 4.60 -4.40
C ASN A 11 13.43 4.83 -5.74
N PRO A 12 13.97 5.63 -6.67
CA PRO A 12 13.32 5.87 -7.96
C PRO A 12 13.17 4.61 -8.83
N ASN A 13 13.91 3.53 -8.54
CA ASN A 13 13.85 2.26 -9.28
C ASN A 13 12.96 1.19 -8.62
N SER A 14 12.21 1.53 -7.56
CA SER A 14 11.31 0.60 -6.86
C SER A 14 9.96 0.41 -7.56
N ASP A 15 9.74 1.09 -8.69
CA ASP A 15 8.61 0.84 -9.59
C ASP A 15 8.77 -0.46 -10.40
N ASN A 16 9.92 -1.14 -10.30
CA ASN A 16 10.23 -2.41 -10.94
C ASN A 16 10.07 -3.61 -9.99
N ALA A 17 9.39 -4.66 -10.47
CA ALA A 17 9.15 -5.90 -9.72
C ALA A 17 10.44 -6.60 -9.26
N SER A 18 11.50 -6.63 -10.08
CA SER A 18 12.77 -7.26 -9.68
C SER A 18 13.45 -6.53 -8.52
N THR A 19 13.34 -5.20 -8.46
CA THR A 19 13.85 -4.40 -7.34
C THR A 19 13.10 -4.74 -6.07
N ILE A 20 11.76 -4.74 -6.13
CA ILE A 20 10.89 -5.10 -5.01
C ILE A 20 11.23 -6.51 -4.49
N GLN A 21 11.31 -7.49 -5.39
CA GLN A 21 11.66 -8.87 -5.02
C GLN A 21 13.05 -9.00 -4.40
N SER A 22 14.03 -8.25 -4.91
CA SER A 22 15.40 -8.25 -4.36
C SER A 22 15.44 -7.69 -2.94
N LEU A 23 14.70 -6.61 -2.68
CA LEU A 23 14.61 -6.01 -1.34
C LEU A 23 13.90 -6.93 -0.35
N ILE A 24 12.80 -7.56 -0.77
CA ILE A 24 12.10 -8.58 0.03
C ILE A 24 13.04 -9.77 0.31
N GLY A 25 13.74 -10.28 -0.71
CA GLY A 25 14.68 -11.39 -0.57
C GLY A 25 15.79 -11.08 0.42
N HIS A 26 16.39 -9.89 0.32
CA HIS A 26 17.40 -9.42 1.27
C HIS A 26 16.85 -9.39 2.71
N PHE A 27 15.67 -8.81 2.92
CA PHE A 27 15.03 -8.76 4.23
C PHE A 27 14.72 -10.16 4.80
N LEU A 28 14.26 -11.09 3.96
CA LEU A 28 13.96 -12.46 4.40
C LEU A 28 15.21 -13.25 4.73
N GLN A 29 16.30 -13.04 3.99
CA GLN A 29 17.59 -13.69 4.23
C GLN A 29 18.21 -13.24 5.56
N ASP A 30 18.17 -11.95 5.85
CA ASP A 30 18.66 -11.39 7.11
C ASP A 30 17.81 -10.19 7.55
N ARG A 31 17.03 -10.39 8.62
CA ARG A 31 16.14 -9.38 9.20
C ARG A 31 16.85 -8.44 10.17
N LEU A 32 18.06 -8.80 10.61
CA LEU A 32 18.81 -8.07 11.63
C LEU A 32 19.83 -7.13 11.00
N SER A 33 20.30 -7.44 9.79
CA SER A 33 21.16 -6.56 9.02
C SER A 33 20.43 -5.29 8.56
N PRO A 34 21.15 -4.15 8.42
CA PRO A 34 20.60 -2.95 7.82
C PRO A 34 20.03 -3.23 6.42
N SER A 35 18.89 -2.62 6.10
CA SER A 35 18.32 -2.68 4.76
C SER A 35 19.28 -2.09 3.72
N LEU A 36 19.19 -2.56 2.47
CA LEU A 36 19.85 -1.92 1.33
C LEU A 36 19.45 -0.44 1.16
N LEU A 37 18.33 -0.03 1.77
CA LEU A 37 17.82 1.35 1.79
C LEU A 37 17.89 2.00 3.19
N ASP A 38 18.72 1.49 4.12
CA ASP A 38 18.69 1.85 5.55
C ASP A 38 18.73 3.36 5.84
N SER A 39 19.64 4.10 5.21
CA SER A 39 19.76 5.55 5.41
C SER A 39 18.49 6.31 4.99
N ALA A 40 17.91 5.93 3.87
CA ALA A 40 16.70 6.55 3.34
C ALA A 40 15.44 6.13 4.12
N ILE A 41 15.38 4.88 4.60
CA ILE A 41 14.31 4.39 5.49
C ILE A 41 14.33 5.15 6.82
N LYS A 42 15.50 5.46 7.38
CA LYS A 42 15.61 6.25 8.62
C LYS A 42 15.00 7.63 8.45
N GLN A 43 15.32 8.32 7.35
CA GLN A 43 14.72 9.62 7.01
C GLN A 43 13.21 9.50 6.79
N PHE A 44 12.79 8.47 6.05
CA PHE A 44 11.38 8.16 5.81
C PHE A 44 10.59 8.02 7.12
N ARG A 45 11.10 7.23 8.07
CA ARG A 45 10.45 6.99 9.37
C ARG A 45 10.33 8.27 10.21
N GLN A 46 11.35 9.12 10.19
CA GLN A 46 11.33 10.40 10.90
C GLN A 46 10.29 11.35 10.31
N ALA A 47 10.22 11.43 8.97
CA ALA A 47 9.30 12.34 8.28
C ALA A 47 7.83 11.86 8.31
N ASN A 48 7.59 10.55 8.41
CA ASN A 48 6.25 9.95 8.27
C ASN A 48 5.75 9.27 9.55
N SER A 49 6.26 9.69 10.72
CA SER A 49 5.80 9.17 12.00
C SER A 49 4.32 9.47 12.22
N GLY A 50 3.50 8.44 12.39
CA GLY A 50 2.05 8.57 12.61
C GLY A 50 1.21 8.84 11.36
N VAL A 51 1.82 8.89 10.18
CA VAL A 51 1.11 9.03 8.90
C VAL A 51 0.37 7.73 8.58
N THR A 52 -0.86 7.86 8.09
CA THR A 52 -1.72 6.73 7.67
C THR A 52 -2.48 7.08 6.39
N TRP A 53 -3.40 6.21 5.98
CA TRP A 53 -4.22 6.31 4.78
C TRP A 53 -4.80 7.70 4.53
N GLY A 54 -4.81 8.09 3.25
CA GLY A 54 -5.30 9.39 2.79
C GLY A 54 -4.24 10.50 2.83
N GLN A 55 -3.04 10.19 3.30
CA GLN A 55 -1.89 11.10 3.33
C GLN A 55 -0.68 10.46 2.66
N PRO A 56 0.16 11.20 1.91
CA PRO A 56 1.39 10.65 1.34
C PRO A 56 2.29 10.04 2.42
N PRO A 57 2.88 8.85 2.20
CA PRO A 57 2.91 8.07 0.95
C PRO A 57 1.76 7.05 0.79
N TYR A 58 0.73 7.12 1.63
CA TYR A 58 -0.42 6.23 1.66
C TYR A 58 -1.68 6.94 1.16
N GLU A 59 -1.51 7.81 0.15
CA GLU A 59 -2.57 8.71 -0.29
C GLU A 59 -3.70 8.00 -1.07
N LYS A 60 -3.43 6.80 -1.62
CA LYS A 60 -4.32 6.07 -2.52
C LYS A 60 -5.37 5.26 -1.76
N VAL A 61 -6.46 5.94 -1.41
CA VAL A 61 -7.66 5.33 -0.82
C VAL A 61 -8.78 5.40 -1.84
N ILE A 62 -9.31 4.27 -2.26
CA ILE A 62 -10.48 4.24 -3.14
C ILE A 62 -11.70 4.66 -2.31
N GLU A 63 -12.38 5.71 -2.74
CA GLU A 63 -13.61 6.22 -2.13
C GLU A 63 -14.77 6.27 -3.14
N SER A 64 -14.49 6.19 -4.44
CA SER A 64 -15.44 6.38 -5.52
C SER A 64 -15.04 5.68 -6.82
N GLU A 65 -16.01 5.58 -7.73
CA GLU A 65 -15.78 5.10 -9.10
C GLU A 65 -14.79 5.99 -9.89
N ALA A 66 -14.77 7.29 -9.60
CA ALA A 66 -13.84 8.24 -10.22
C ALA A 66 -12.38 7.95 -9.86
N ASP A 67 -12.14 7.35 -8.69
CA ASP A 67 -10.80 6.94 -8.26
C ASP A 67 -10.31 5.74 -9.08
N LEU A 68 -11.21 4.79 -9.39
CA LEU A 68 -10.92 3.66 -10.28
C LEU A 68 -10.60 4.16 -11.69
N ASP A 69 -11.41 5.08 -12.20
CA ASP A 69 -11.17 5.71 -13.51
C ASP A 69 -9.83 6.44 -13.53
N TRP A 70 -9.46 7.13 -12.45
CA TRP A 70 -8.17 7.77 -12.35
C TRP A 70 -7.03 6.76 -12.43
N LEU A 71 -7.10 5.66 -11.68
CA LEU A 71 -6.08 4.61 -11.68
C LEU A 71 -5.93 3.98 -13.06
N ILE A 72 -7.02 3.57 -13.69
CA ILE A 72 -7.01 2.97 -15.04
C ILE A 72 -6.33 3.89 -16.05
N ASN A 73 -6.58 5.20 -15.96
CA ASN A 73 -5.95 6.19 -16.83
C ASN A 73 -4.49 6.53 -16.45
N HIS A 74 -3.99 6.05 -15.30
CA HIS A 74 -2.63 6.24 -14.84
C HIS A 74 -1.98 4.92 -14.36
N PRO A 75 -1.74 3.93 -15.24
CA PRO A 75 -1.18 2.63 -14.85
C PRO A 75 0.14 2.69 -14.07
N SER A 76 1.01 3.66 -14.36
CA SER A 76 2.26 3.86 -13.63
C SER A 76 2.07 4.19 -12.15
N ALA A 77 0.89 4.71 -11.77
CA ALA A 77 0.57 5.05 -10.40
C ALA A 77 0.34 3.83 -9.50
N TYR A 78 0.06 2.66 -10.08
CA TYR A 78 -0.30 1.47 -9.32
C TYR A 78 0.28 0.15 -9.82
N LYS A 79 0.96 0.17 -10.98
CA LYS A 79 1.74 -0.98 -11.43
C LYS A 79 2.72 -1.41 -10.35
N ASN A 80 2.69 -2.70 -10.01
CA ASN A 80 3.48 -3.29 -8.93
C ASN A 80 3.15 -2.78 -7.51
N ALA A 81 2.07 -2.02 -7.31
CA ALA A 81 1.58 -1.69 -5.98
C ALA A 81 0.91 -2.91 -5.33
N VAL A 82 0.81 -2.90 -4.01
CA VAL A 82 0.02 -3.86 -3.24
C VAL A 82 -1.38 -3.32 -3.04
N CYS A 83 -2.37 -4.07 -3.49
CA CYS A 83 -3.77 -3.78 -3.25
C CYS A 83 -4.17 -4.36 -1.88
N VAL A 84 -4.77 -3.57 -0.99
CA VAL A 84 -5.24 -3.99 0.34
C VAL A 84 -6.75 -3.77 0.42
N ILE A 85 -7.50 -4.84 0.67
CA ILE A 85 -8.95 -4.84 0.74
C ILE A 85 -9.37 -4.98 2.19
N GLU A 86 -10.12 -3.98 2.68
CA GLU A 86 -10.74 -3.97 4.01
C GLU A 86 -12.23 -4.30 3.90
N PRO A 87 -12.68 -5.48 4.33
CA PRO A 87 -14.10 -5.81 4.37
C PRO A 87 -14.87 -5.10 5.49
N ALA A 88 -14.17 -4.68 6.55
CA ALA A 88 -14.71 -4.06 7.75
C ALA A 88 -13.85 -2.85 8.18
N SER A 89 -14.39 -1.95 9.00
CA SER A 89 -13.71 -0.72 9.44
C SER A 89 -12.49 -0.96 10.33
N ASN A 90 -12.44 -2.12 10.98
CA ASN A 90 -11.33 -2.57 11.81
C ASN A 90 -11.29 -4.11 11.83
N VAL A 91 -10.14 -4.66 12.23
CA VAL A 91 -9.95 -6.11 12.42
C VAL A 91 -10.17 -6.54 13.87
N GLY A 92 -10.74 -5.67 14.69
CA GLY A 92 -10.89 -5.82 16.14
C GLY A 92 -10.33 -4.66 16.93
N GLN A 93 -10.24 -4.88 18.25
CA GLN A 93 -9.75 -3.90 19.20
C GLN A 93 -8.54 -4.43 19.97
N ASN A 94 -7.61 -3.54 20.31
CA ASN A 94 -6.48 -3.87 21.18
C ASN A 94 -6.89 -3.90 22.67
N TYR A 95 -5.95 -4.20 23.58
CA TYR A 95 -6.22 -4.21 25.03
C TYR A 95 -6.67 -2.85 25.60
N ALA A 96 -6.39 -1.76 24.90
CA ALA A 96 -6.84 -0.40 25.25
C ALA A 96 -8.21 -0.05 24.64
N ARG A 97 -8.88 -1.00 23.96
CA ARG A 97 -10.15 -0.82 23.23
C ARG A 97 -10.08 0.15 22.04
N GLU A 98 -8.90 0.30 21.46
CA GLU A 98 -8.70 1.06 20.24
C GLU A 98 -8.88 0.13 19.04
N ASP A 99 -9.58 0.62 18.02
CA ASP A 99 -9.77 -0.09 16.76
C ASP A 99 -8.43 -0.30 16.05
N VAL A 100 -8.18 -1.55 15.65
CA VAL A 100 -6.96 -1.95 14.94
C VAL A 100 -7.26 -2.02 13.46
N ARG A 101 -6.43 -1.36 12.65
CA ARG A 101 -6.44 -1.48 11.18
C ARG A 101 -5.15 -2.15 10.72
N ALA A 102 -5.26 -3.39 10.24
CA ALA A 102 -4.11 -4.13 9.75
C ALA A 102 -3.54 -3.49 8.46
N SER A 103 -4.37 -2.78 7.71
CA SER A 103 -4.03 -2.26 6.38
C SER A 103 -2.92 -1.23 6.45
N SER A 104 -2.94 -0.38 7.47
CA SER A 104 -1.89 0.59 7.74
C SER A 104 -0.54 -0.09 8.01
N ASN A 105 -0.55 -1.22 8.70
CA ASN A 105 0.67 -2.00 8.95
C ASN A 105 1.19 -2.67 7.68
N ILE A 106 0.31 -3.23 6.86
CA ILE A 106 0.69 -3.81 5.56
C ILE A 106 1.34 -2.74 4.68
N ALA A 107 0.67 -1.59 4.50
CA ALA A 107 1.20 -0.47 3.72
C ALA A 107 2.56 0.03 4.24
N TYR A 108 2.69 0.17 5.57
CA TYR A 108 3.95 0.57 6.19
C TYR A 108 5.07 -0.44 5.93
N LEU A 109 4.81 -1.72 6.11
CA LEU A 109 5.79 -2.78 5.87
C LEU A 109 6.19 -2.84 4.40
N CYS A 110 5.25 -2.73 3.46
CA CYS A 110 5.53 -2.65 2.04
C CYS A 110 6.51 -1.51 1.72
N ARG A 111 6.27 -0.32 2.27
CA ARG A 111 7.14 0.85 2.07
C ARG A 111 8.52 0.66 2.68
N VAL A 112 8.59 0.16 3.92
CA VAL A 112 9.85 0.06 4.67
C VAL A 112 10.72 -1.11 4.23
N ILE A 113 10.12 -2.24 3.83
CA ILE A 113 10.87 -3.43 3.43
C ILE A 113 11.30 -3.33 1.98
N ALA A 114 10.42 -2.87 1.09
CA ALA A 114 10.61 -3.01 -0.35
C ALA A 114 10.39 -1.72 -1.15
N ASP A 115 10.14 -0.59 -0.49
CA ASP A 115 9.66 0.65 -1.12
C ASP A 115 8.47 0.42 -2.06
N CYS A 116 7.64 -0.56 -1.73
CA CYS A 116 6.49 -0.95 -2.52
C CYS A 116 5.29 -0.08 -2.15
N ASP A 117 4.61 0.46 -3.15
CA ASP A 117 3.40 1.26 -2.96
C ASP A 117 2.20 0.41 -2.58
N SER A 118 1.14 1.08 -2.10
CA SER A 118 -0.08 0.41 -1.67
C SER A 118 -1.34 1.20 -1.99
N ILE A 119 -2.43 0.48 -2.25
CA ILE A 119 -3.77 1.05 -2.53
C ILE A 119 -4.77 0.41 -1.59
N LEU A 120 -5.57 1.23 -0.91
CA LEU A 120 -6.61 0.77 -0.01
C LEU A 120 -7.98 0.72 -0.70
N PHE A 121 -8.67 -0.41 -0.55
CA PHE A 121 -10.06 -0.62 -0.91
C PHE A 121 -10.91 -0.85 0.35
N PRO A 122 -11.47 0.20 0.98
CA PRO A 122 -12.31 0.10 2.16
C PRO A 122 -13.75 -0.30 1.80
N LEU A 123 -13.98 -1.58 1.50
CA LEU A 123 -15.26 -2.08 1.01
C LEU A 123 -16.44 -1.76 1.93
N TRP A 124 -16.21 -1.67 3.24
CA TRP A 124 -17.21 -1.28 4.23
C TRP A 124 -17.73 0.16 4.07
N LYS A 125 -16.98 1.02 3.40
CA LYS A 125 -17.35 2.42 3.10
C LYS A 125 -17.78 2.60 1.64
N LEU A 126 -17.41 1.67 0.77
CA LEU A 126 -17.62 1.78 -0.66
C LEU A 126 -19.03 1.37 -1.08
N GLY A 127 -19.57 2.10 -2.06
CA GLY A 127 -20.75 1.67 -2.80
C GLY A 127 -20.42 0.52 -3.76
N LYS A 128 -21.37 0.21 -4.65
CA LYS A 128 -21.14 -0.75 -5.72
C LYS A 128 -20.12 -0.19 -6.72
N LEU A 129 -18.98 -0.84 -6.84
CA LEU A 129 -17.93 -0.52 -7.82
C LEU A 129 -18.09 -1.37 -9.08
N ASP A 130 -17.58 -0.89 -10.22
CA ASP A 130 -17.53 -1.68 -11.44
C ASP A 130 -16.54 -2.85 -11.32
N GLN A 131 -17.05 -4.07 -11.46
CA GLN A 131 -16.25 -5.29 -11.31
C GLN A 131 -15.11 -5.39 -12.33
N LYS A 132 -15.33 -4.97 -13.59
CA LYS A 132 -14.29 -5.08 -14.63
C LYS A 132 -13.13 -4.12 -14.34
N LYS A 133 -13.44 -2.95 -13.77
CA LYS A 133 -12.41 -1.99 -13.33
C LYS A 133 -11.60 -2.54 -12.17
N LEU A 134 -12.25 -3.19 -11.20
CA LEU A 134 -11.57 -3.87 -10.10
C LEU A 134 -10.66 -4.98 -10.60
N ASP A 135 -11.18 -5.86 -11.46
CA ASP A 135 -10.41 -6.98 -12.04
C ASP A 135 -9.15 -6.46 -12.75
N HIS A 136 -9.29 -5.44 -13.59
CA HIS A 136 -8.16 -4.80 -14.28
C HIS A 136 -7.09 -4.26 -13.31
N ILE A 137 -7.53 -3.59 -12.24
CA ILE A 137 -6.60 -3.05 -11.24
C ILE A 137 -5.88 -4.17 -10.49
N PHE A 138 -6.62 -5.19 -10.06
CA PHE A 138 -6.05 -6.33 -9.31
C PHE A 138 -5.08 -7.16 -10.14
N GLU A 139 -5.34 -7.36 -11.43
CA GLU A 139 -4.45 -8.07 -12.35
C GLU A 139 -3.13 -7.31 -12.63
N THR A 140 -3.13 -5.99 -12.45
CA THR A 140 -1.96 -5.13 -12.68
C THR A 140 -1.16 -4.84 -11.39
N CYS A 141 -1.81 -4.95 -10.23
CA CYS A 141 -1.18 -4.91 -8.89
C CYS A 141 -0.20 -6.09 -8.71
N LEU A 142 0.79 -5.92 -7.83
CA LEU A 142 1.75 -6.99 -7.49
C LEU A 142 1.08 -8.12 -6.70
N ALA A 143 0.21 -7.75 -5.77
CA ALA A 143 -0.50 -8.68 -4.90
C ALA A 143 -1.78 -8.01 -4.37
N VAL A 144 -2.72 -8.85 -3.94
CA VAL A 144 -3.94 -8.43 -3.27
C VAL A 144 -3.98 -9.07 -1.89
N PHE A 145 -4.09 -8.24 -0.85
CA PHE A 145 -4.34 -8.68 0.52
C PHE A 145 -5.80 -8.45 0.84
N VAL A 146 -6.50 -9.50 1.25
CA VAL A 146 -7.86 -9.40 1.81
C VAL A 146 -7.73 -9.54 3.30
N GLU A 147 -8.10 -8.49 4.03
CA GLU A 147 -8.05 -8.53 5.49
C GLU A 147 -9.16 -9.41 6.06
N GLY A 148 -8.88 -10.03 7.19
CA GLY A 148 -9.94 -10.60 8.01
C GLY A 148 -10.80 -9.47 8.58
N GLY A 149 -12.12 -9.66 8.57
CA GLY A 149 -13.07 -8.85 9.32
C GLY A 149 -13.70 -9.67 10.44
N TYR A 150 -14.22 -8.99 11.45
CA TYR A 150 -15.11 -9.61 12.43
C TYR A 150 -16.40 -10.12 11.76
#